data_AF-A0A937V8P4-F1
#
_entry.id   AF-A0A937V8P4-F1
#
_cell.length_a   1.000
_cell.length_b   1.000
_cell.length_c   1.000
_cell.angle_alpha   90.00
_cell.angle_beta   90.00
_cell.angle_gamma   90.00
#
_symmetry.space_group_name_H-M   'P 1'
#
loop_
_entity.id
_entity.type
_entity.pdbx_description
1 polymer ?
#
loop_
_entity_poly.entity_id
_entity_poly.type
_entity_poly.pdbx_seq_one_letter_code
_entity_poly.pdbx_strand_id
1 'polypeptide(L)'
;LAAAGALTLWVAPQWGRAQLARQLEMAEGGGNWGEALDACLAHSGLLGAQPALLGRCDQAARRLADGMGKAMEPSQAAAAIRALAAWGDDDTLAEALDRSRVSVPAGEFVMGSDDGRDNEKPMHRVYLDSYAIGRFEVSNAQYARFMRATGQGAPKYWAGGEYPAGQGDVAVVGVMWEQAQAYCQWMGGRLPTEAEWEKACRGEAARVYPWGDAWDATRANVSLGSEPVTGTFLSDLYPTLQVPPASGAPGVRPVGSYPQGASAIGGLDFVGNAAEWVADWYNWDGYWDMAAINPLGEGPEWNRSVRGSGWYFRMGMDDEVALWSRCAARNSSHASIDPRVGFRCAYPHG
;
A
#
# COMPACT_ATOMS: atom_id res chain seq x y z
N LEU A 1 -48.10 -49.73 -0.71
CA LEU A 1 -48.10 -48.34 -0.20
C LEU A 1 -46.73 -47.75 -0.43
N ALA A 2 -46.71 -46.56 -1.02
CA ALA A 2 -45.70 -46.08 -1.93
C ALA A 2 -44.42 -45.50 -1.30
N ALA A 3 -43.36 -45.55 -2.11
CA ALA A 3 -42.18 -44.71 -2.21
C ALA A 3 -41.98 -43.57 -1.17
N ALA A 4 -40.96 -43.72 -0.34
CA ALA A 4 -40.21 -42.60 0.23
C ALA A 4 -38.91 -42.47 -0.55
N GLY A 5 -38.95 -41.65 -1.61
CA GLY A 5 -37.81 -41.36 -2.47
C GLY A 5 -36.74 -40.56 -1.72
N ALA A 6 -35.49 -40.90 -2.00
CA ALA A 6 -34.31 -40.15 -1.63
C ALA A 6 -34.40 -38.71 -2.18
N LEU A 7 -34.71 -37.75 -1.31
CA LEU A 7 -34.47 -36.32 -1.53
C LEU A 7 -33.10 -35.98 -0.96
N THR A 8 -32.06 -36.56 -1.57
CA THR A 8 -30.69 -36.12 -1.34
C THR A 8 -30.50 -34.76 -2.00
N LEU A 9 -30.07 -33.78 -1.19
CA LEU A 9 -29.49 -32.44 -1.41
C LEU A 9 -28.80 -32.07 -2.77
N TRP A 10 -29.26 -32.53 -3.92
CA TRP A 10 -28.63 -32.27 -5.23
C TRP A 10 -28.97 -30.91 -5.85
N VAL A 11 -29.91 -30.16 -5.28
CA VAL A 11 -30.41 -28.90 -5.86
C VAL A 11 -29.53 -27.68 -5.49
N ALA A 12 -28.97 -27.65 -4.28
CA ALA A 12 -28.18 -26.50 -3.81
C ALA A 12 -26.88 -26.26 -4.62
N PRO A 13 -26.09 -27.29 -5.01
CA PRO A 13 -24.90 -27.08 -5.82
C PRO A 13 -25.20 -26.64 -7.26
N GLN A 14 -26.34 -27.04 -7.82
CA GLN A 14 -26.78 -26.67 -9.17
C GLN A 14 -27.25 -25.21 -9.20
N TRP A 15 -27.99 -24.77 -8.19
CA TRP A 15 -28.40 -23.38 -8.02
C TRP A 15 -27.21 -22.43 -7.84
N GLY A 16 -26.25 -22.78 -6.99
CA GLY A 16 -25.05 -21.97 -6.79
C GLY A 16 -24.22 -21.81 -8.07
N ARG A 17 -24.12 -22.87 -8.90
CA ARG A 17 -23.44 -22.79 -10.21
C ARG A 17 -24.16 -21.87 -11.19
N ALA A 18 -25.48 -22.00 -11.32
CA ALA A 18 -26.26 -21.17 -12.22
C ALA A 18 -26.22 -19.69 -11.79
N GLN A 19 -26.25 -19.43 -10.48
CA GLN A 19 -26.11 -18.09 -9.93
C GLN A 19 -24.73 -17.50 -10.24
N LEU A 20 -23.65 -18.25 -10.01
CA LEU A 20 -22.29 -17.80 -10.33
C LEU A 20 -22.12 -17.53 -11.83
N ALA A 21 -22.57 -18.45 -12.69
CA ALA A 21 -22.48 -18.30 -14.13
C ALA A 21 -23.18 -17.01 -14.61
N ARG A 22 -24.34 -16.70 -14.04
CA ARG A 22 -25.10 -15.48 -14.35
C ARG A 22 -24.37 -14.21 -13.89
N GLN A 23 -23.72 -14.22 -12.72
CA GLN A 23 -22.93 -13.08 -12.25
C GLN A 23 -21.75 -12.79 -13.18
N LEU A 24 -21.06 -13.85 -13.63
CA LEU A 24 -19.98 -13.73 -14.61
C LEU A 24 -20.48 -13.22 -15.97
N GLU A 25 -21.63 -13.69 -16.46
CA GLU A 25 -22.26 -13.19 -17.70
C GLU A 25 -22.65 -11.71 -17.59
N MET A 26 -23.17 -11.27 -16.44
CA MET A 26 -23.50 -9.87 -16.19
C MET A 26 -22.25 -8.98 -16.23
N ALA A 27 -21.13 -9.45 -15.68
CA ALA A 27 -19.85 -8.73 -15.75
C ALA A 27 -19.30 -8.67 -17.19
N GLU A 28 -19.36 -9.76 -17.95
CA GLU A 28 -18.99 -9.81 -19.37
C GLU A 28 -19.81 -8.82 -20.23
N GLY A 29 -21.08 -8.60 -19.86
CA GLY A 29 -21.97 -7.62 -20.49
C GLY A 29 -21.72 -6.15 -20.12
N GLY A 30 -20.62 -5.85 -19.42
CA GLY A 30 -20.27 -4.49 -18.96
C GLY A 30 -20.57 -4.22 -17.48
N GLY A 31 -20.83 -5.27 -16.69
CA GLY A 31 -21.01 -5.19 -15.25
C GLY A 31 -19.71 -5.03 -14.45
N ASN A 32 -19.81 -5.20 -13.13
CA ASN A 32 -18.72 -4.97 -12.19
C ASN A 32 -17.87 -6.24 -11.97
N TRP A 33 -16.60 -6.22 -12.38
CA TRP A 33 -15.68 -7.34 -12.19
C TRP A 33 -15.33 -7.63 -10.73
N GLY A 34 -15.43 -6.63 -9.84
CA GLY A 34 -15.26 -6.83 -8.39
C GLY A 34 -16.37 -7.71 -7.82
N GLU A 35 -17.63 -7.38 -8.11
CA GLU A 35 -18.78 -8.18 -7.68
C GLU A 35 -18.75 -9.60 -8.26
N ALA A 36 -18.28 -9.74 -9.51
CA ALA A 36 -18.09 -11.06 -10.12
C ALA A 36 -17.03 -11.89 -9.39
N LEU A 37 -15.91 -11.27 -8.99
CA LEU A 37 -14.87 -11.97 -8.22
C LEU A 37 -15.34 -12.30 -6.80
N ASP A 38 -16.09 -11.41 -6.15
CA ASP A 38 -16.72 -11.70 -4.86
C ASP A 38 -17.69 -12.89 -4.95
N ALA A 39 -18.46 -12.97 -6.05
CA ALA A 39 -19.30 -14.13 -6.32
C ALA A 39 -18.47 -15.42 -6.50
N CYS A 40 -17.32 -15.35 -7.18
CA CYS A 40 -16.40 -16.47 -7.31
C CYS A 40 -15.87 -16.94 -5.94
N LEU A 41 -15.46 -16.01 -5.07
CA LEU A 41 -14.98 -16.31 -3.71
C LEU A 41 -16.07 -16.99 -2.87
N ALA A 42 -17.29 -16.47 -2.91
CA ALA A 42 -18.44 -17.02 -2.20
C ALA A 42 -18.81 -18.44 -2.65
N HIS A 43 -18.41 -18.84 -3.87
CA HIS A 43 -18.68 -20.14 -4.46
C HIS A 43 -17.41 -20.99 -4.67
N SER A 44 -16.30 -20.65 -4.02
CA SER A 44 -15.00 -21.33 -4.15
C SER A 44 -15.08 -22.86 -3.95
N GLY A 45 -15.91 -23.31 -3.00
CA GLY A 45 -16.16 -24.74 -2.75
C GLY A 45 -16.79 -25.51 -3.92
N LEU A 46 -17.37 -24.82 -4.92
CA LEU A 46 -17.93 -25.43 -6.13
C LEU A 46 -16.89 -25.56 -7.26
N LEU A 47 -15.80 -24.80 -7.22
CA LEU A 47 -14.88 -24.62 -8.34
C LEU A 47 -13.99 -25.85 -8.57
N GLY A 48 -13.62 -26.57 -7.51
CA GLY A 48 -12.78 -27.77 -7.61
C GLY A 48 -13.36 -28.88 -8.48
N ALA A 49 -14.68 -28.89 -8.70
CA ALA A 49 -15.37 -29.83 -9.59
C ALA A 49 -15.80 -29.23 -10.93
N GLN A 50 -15.41 -27.98 -11.24
CA GLN A 50 -15.89 -27.21 -12.40
C GLN A 50 -14.75 -26.38 -13.04
N PRO A 51 -13.85 -27.01 -13.81
CA PRO A 51 -12.72 -26.31 -14.44
C PRO A 51 -13.13 -25.13 -15.32
N ALA A 52 -14.27 -25.22 -16.00
CA ALA A 52 -14.78 -24.13 -16.84
C ALA A 52 -15.21 -22.90 -16.01
N LEU A 53 -15.83 -23.10 -14.84
CA LEU A 53 -16.18 -21.99 -13.94
C LEU A 53 -14.95 -21.40 -13.28
N LEU A 54 -13.99 -22.24 -12.88
CA LEU A 54 -12.71 -21.78 -12.34
C LEU A 54 -12.00 -20.87 -13.35
N GLY A 55 -11.88 -21.28 -14.62
CA GLY A 55 -11.25 -20.47 -15.65
C GLY A 55 -11.97 -19.13 -15.92
N ARG A 56 -13.30 -19.08 -15.76
CA ARG A 56 -14.05 -17.81 -15.84
C ARG A 56 -13.79 -16.91 -14.63
N CYS A 57 -13.62 -17.48 -13.44
CA CYS A 57 -13.23 -16.73 -12.25
C CYS A 57 -11.79 -16.19 -12.35
N ASP A 58 -10.85 -16.99 -12.87
CA ASP A 58 -9.50 -16.52 -13.20
C ASP A 58 -9.54 -15.36 -14.21
N GLN A 59 -10.41 -15.47 -15.21
CA GLN A 59 -10.63 -14.37 -16.16
C GLN A 59 -11.21 -13.14 -15.47
N ALA A 60 -12.18 -13.29 -14.56
CA ALA A 60 -12.74 -12.17 -13.80
C ALA A 60 -11.66 -11.46 -12.95
N ALA A 61 -10.78 -12.22 -12.28
CA ALA A 61 -9.64 -11.67 -11.55
C ALA A 61 -8.70 -10.86 -12.46
N ARG A 62 -8.32 -11.42 -13.61
CA ARG A 62 -7.48 -10.70 -14.60
C ARG A 62 -8.16 -9.43 -15.14
N ARG A 63 -9.46 -9.47 -15.40
CA ARG A 63 -10.22 -8.30 -15.86
C ARG A 63 -10.32 -7.21 -14.79
N LEU A 64 -10.47 -7.59 -13.52
CA LEU A 64 -10.42 -6.67 -12.40
C LEU A 64 -9.03 -6.03 -12.27
N ALA A 65 -7.97 -6.83 -12.36
CA ALA A 65 -6.58 -6.37 -12.36
C ALA A 65 -6.27 -5.40 -13.51
N ASP A 66 -6.72 -5.71 -14.73
CA ASP A 66 -6.59 -4.80 -15.89
C ASP A 66 -7.30 -3.45 -15.64
N GLY A 67 -8.40 -3.47 -14.89
CA GLY A 67 -9.16 -2.27 -14.51
C GLY A 67 -8.43 -1.34 -13.55
N MET A 68 -7.45 -1.84 -12.78
CA MET A 68 -6.73 -1.06 -11.76
C MET A 68 -5.87 0.08 -12.33
N GLY A 69 -5.54 0.04 -13.63
CA GLY A 69 -4.85 1.13 -14.32
C GLY A 69 -5.75 2.32 -14.68
N LYS A 70 -7.06 2.26 -14.40
CA LYS A 70 -8.03 3.32 -14.71
C LYS A 70 -8.28 4.22 -13.51
N ALA A 71 -8.88 5.38 -13.76
CA ALA A 71 -9.41 6.23 -12.70
C ALA A 71 -10.45 5.45 -11.88
N MET A 72 -10.27 5.47 -10.56
CA MET A 72 -11.05 4.66 -9.62
C MET A 72 -11.07 5.36 -8.27
N GLU A 73 -12.24 5.34 -7.61
CA GLU A 73 -12.36 5.86 -6.25
C GLU A 73 -11.47 5.06 -5.29
N PRO A 74 -10.87 5.69 -4.26
CA PRO A 74 -9.96 4.99 -3.36
C PRO A 74 -10.59 3.77 -2.67
N SER A 75 -11.87 3.84 -2.30
CA SER A 75 -12.59 2.72 -1.69
C SER A 75 -12.81 1.55 -2.66
N GLN A 76 -13.05 1.83 -3.94
CA GLN A 76 -13.17 0.82 -4.98
C GLN A 76 -11.83 0.15 -5.27
N ALA A 77 -10.75 0.94 -5.33
CA ALA A 77 -9.40 0.43 -5.53
C ALA A 77 -8.97 -0.48 -4.37
N ALA A 78 -9.23 -0.05 -3.13
CA ALA A 78 -8.98 -0.87 -1.95
C ALA A 78 -9.76 -2.20 -2.00
N ALA A 79 -11.06 -2.16 -2.28
CA ALA A 79 -11.90 -3.35 -2.39
C ALA A 79 -11.43 -4.31 -3.50
N ALA A 80 -11.02 -3.78 -4.65
CA ALA A 80 -10.50 -4.59 -5.75
C ALA A 80 -9.23 -5.35 -5.35
N ILE A 81 -8.27 -4.69 -4.68
CA ILE A 81 -7.08 -5.36 -4.15
C ILE A 81 -7.46 -6.40 -3.09
N ARG A 82 -8.47 -6.14 -2.23
CA ARG A 82 -8.97 -7.15 -1.28
C ARG A 82 -9.49 -8.40 -1.96
N ALA A 83 -10.30 -8.24 -3.00
CA ALA A 83 -10.86 -9.36 -3.74
C ALA A 83 -9.77 -10.16 -4.47
N LEU A 84 -8.79 -9.47 -5.09
CA LEU A 84 -7.65 -10.12 -5.76
C LEU A 84 -6.75 -10.88 -4.78
N ALA A 85 -6.45 -10.30 -3.62
CA ALA A 85 -5.67 -10.97 -2.58
C ALA A 85 -6.40 -12.22 -2.03
N ALA A 86 -7.72 -12.12 -1.83
CA ALA A 86 -8.54 -13.24 -1.40
C ALA A 86 -8.65 -14.34 -2.46
N TRP A 87 -8.56 -14.00 -3.75
CA TRP A 87 -8.54 -14.97 -4.85
C TRP A 87 -7.29 -15.87 -4.80
N GLY A 88 -6.15 -15.32 -4.36
CA GLY A 88 -4.93 -16.09 -4.12
C GLY A 88 -4.04 -16.30 -5.34
N ASP A 89 -4.24 -15.53 -6.41
CA ASP A 89 -3.28 -15.42 -7.52
C ASP A 89 -2.37 -14.19 -7.29
N ASP A 90 -1.20 -14.44 -6.69
CA ASP A 90 -0.26 -13.39 -6.31
C ASP A 90 0.37 -12.66 -7.51
N ASP A 91 0.50 -13.31 -8.67
CA ASP A 91 1.01 -12.63 -9.87
C ASP A 91 -0.04 -11.66 -10.42
N THR A 92 -1.32 -12.08 -10.47
CA THR A 92 -2.43 -11.18 -10.86
C THR A 92 -2.58 -10.02 -9.86
N LEU A 93 -2.46 -10.28 -8.55
CA LEU A 93 -2.47 -9.24 -7.51
C LEU A 93 -1.32 -8.24 -7.72
N ALA A 94 -0.10 -8.73 -7.91
CA ALA A 94 1.07 -7.88 -8.11
C ALA A 94 0.93 -7.00 -9.36
N GLU A 95 0.48 -7.57 -10.49
CA GLU A 95 0.22 -6.82 -11.72
C GLU A 95 -0.85 -5.74 -11.54
N ALA A 96 -1.91 -6.04 -10.79
CA ALA A 96 -2.96 -5.08 -10.48
C ALA A 96 -2.43 -3.88 -9.68
N LEU A 97 -1.59 -4.15 -8.66
CA LEU A 97 -0.94 -3.14 -7.85
C LEU A 97 0.05 -2.28 -8.66
N ASP A 98 0.82 -2.89 -9.59
CA ASP A 98 1.77 -2.15 -10.44
C ASP A 98 1.09 -1.13 -11.35
N ARG A 99 -0.11 -1.47 -11.83
CA ARG A 99 -0.94 -0.61 -12.69
C ARG A 99 -1.62 0.49 -11.89
N SER A 100 -1.84 0.28 -10.59
CA SER A 100 -2.52 1.22 -9.71
C SER A 100 -1.62 2.40 -9.33
N ARG A 101 -1.64 3.43 -10.17
CA ARG A 101 -0.88 4.67 -10.00
C ARG A 101 -1.84 5.86 -9.99
N VAL A 102 -1.41 6.94 -9.34
CA VAL A 102 -2.11 8.22 -9.33
C VAL A 102 -1.20 9.30 -9.92
N SER A 103 -1.78 10.19 -10.72
CA SER A 103 -1.04 11.25 -11.40
C SER A 103 -0.96 12.49 -10.52
N VAL A 104 0.22 13.10 -10.47
CA VAL A 104 0.46 14.38 -9.81
C VAL A 104 0.75 15.43 -10.89
N PRO A 105 -0.05 16.50 -11.00
CA PRO A 105 0.17 17.51 -12.01
C PRO A 105 1.44 18.31 -11.74
N ALA A 106 2.05 18.81 -12.81
CA ALA A 106 3.12 19.79 -12.71
C ALA A 106 2.61 21.06 -12.03
N GLY A 107 3.46 21.73 -11.27
CA GLY A 107 3.12 23.01 -10.66
C GLY A 107 3.78 23.23 -9.31
N GLU A 108 3.60 24.44 -8.81
CA GLU A 108 4.04 24.83 -7.48
C GLU A 108 3.18 24.18 -6.40
N PHE A 109 3.82 23.82 -5.29
CA PHE A 109 3.14 23.58 -4.03
C PHE A 109 3.96 24.18 -2.90
N VAL A 110 3.32 24.25 -1.74
CA VAL A 110 3.97 24.71 -0.51
C VAL A 110 4.51 23.50 0.24
N MET A 111 5.82 23.43 0.43
CA MET A 111 6.53 22.38 1.15
C MET A 111 6.88 22.84 2.57
N GLY A 112 6.74 21.94 3.55
CA GLY A 112 7.05 22.21 4.96
C GLY A 112 5.92 22.79 5.78
N SER A 113 6.28 23.20 7.01
CA SER A 113 5.35 23.73 7.99
C SER A 113 6.04 24.67 8.97
N ASP A 114 5.64 25.94 9.01
CA ASP A 114 6.16 26.93 9.97
C ASP A 114 5.72 26.64 11.42
N ASP A 115 4.57 25.96 11.58
CA ASP A 115 4.06 25.48 12.87
C ASP A 115 4.54 24.06 13.22
N GLY A 116 5.40 23.49 12.37
CA GLY A 116 5.93 22.14 12.50
C GLY A 116 7.16 22.04 13.39
N ARG A 117 7.86 20.90 13.25
CA ARG A 117 9.17 20.69 13.87
C ARG A 117 10.24 21.50 13.14
N ASP A 118 11.38 21.73 13.79
CA ASP A 118 12.41 22.62 13.23
C ASP A 118 12.99 22.14 11.90
N ASN A 119 13.06 20.83 11.68
CA ASN A 119 13.49 20.24 10.41
C ASN A 119 12.46 20.39 9.27
N GLU A 120 11.23 20.84 9.57
CA GLU A 120 10.14 21.06 8.60
C GLU A 120 9.99 22.55 8.21
N LYS A 121 10.80 23.41 8.82
CA LYS A 121 10.82 24.87 8.63
C LYS A 121 12.01 25.26 7.76
N PRO A 122 11.86 26.25 6.86
CA PRO A 122 10.69 27.11 6.70
C PRO A 122 9.70 26.57 5.67
N MET A 123 8.43 26.92 5.81
CA MET A 123 7.48 26.72 4.73
C MET A 123 7.94 27.50 3.48
N HIS A 124 8.06 26.83 2.33
CA HIS A 124 8.57 27.45 1.10
C HIS A 124 7.91 26.88 -0.17
N ARG A 125 8.05 27.58 -1.28
CA ARG A 125 7.49 27.16 -2.58
C ARG A 125 8.46 26.24 -3.30
N VAL A 126 7.93 25.13 -3.80
CA VAL A 126 8.65 24.19 -4.67
C VAL A 126 7.81 23.93 -5.91
N TYR A 127 8.45 24.02 -7.07
CA TYR A 127 7.88 23.57 -8.33
C TYR A 127 8.29 22.12 -8.60
N LEU A 128 7.32 21.29 -8.97
CA LEU A 128 7.56 19.94 -9.46
C LEU A 128 7.01 19.78 -10.87
N ASP A 129 7.75 19.04 -11.71
CA ASP A 129 7.19 18.51 -12.96
C ASP A 129 6.06 17.50 -12.67
N SER A 130 5.29 17.15 -13.70
CA SER A 130 4.29 16.10 -13.56
C SER A 130 4.94 14.73 -13.45
N TYR A 131 4.40 13.88 -12.60
CA TYR A 131 4.82 12.49 -12.43
C TYR A 131 3.62 11.62 -12.04
N ALA A 132 3.81 10.31 -12.04
CA ALA A 132 2.88 9.38 -11.41
C ALA A 132 3.54 8.77 -10.18
N ILE A 133 2.74 8.42 -9.17
CA ILE A 133 3.21 7.73 -7.97
C ILE A 133 2.29 6.54 -7.69
N GLY A 134 2.83 5.48 -7.08
CA GLY A 134 2.03 4.33 -6.66
C GLY A 134 0.85 4.79 -5.79
N ARG A 135 -0.36 4.31 -6.13
CA ARG A 135 -1.54 4.56 -5.29
C ARG A 135 -1.36 3.96 -3.90
N PHE A 136 -0.69 2.82 -3.83
CA PHE A 136 -0.41 2.04 -2.64
C PHE A 136 1.11 1.98 -2.39
N GLU A 137 1.49 1.60 -1.17
CA GLU A 137 2.83 1.09 -0.89
C GLU A 137 3.10 -0.20 -1.71
N VAL A 138 4.37 -0.53 -1.94
CA VAL A 138 4.74 -1.81 -2.57
C VAL A 138 4.36 -2.96 -1.64
N SER A 139 3.65 -3.96 -2.15
CA SER A 139 3.20 -5.12 -1.37
C SER A 139 4.22 -6.25 -1.30
N ASN A 140 3.99 -7.22 -0.40
CA ASN A 140 4.78 -8.45 -0.32
C ASN A 140 4.73 -9.26 -1.63
N ALA A 141 3.58 -9.40 -2.29
CA ALA A 141 3.44 -10.13 -3.56
C ALA A 141 4.25 -9.45 -4.68
N GLN A 142 4.19 -8.11 -4.75
CA GLN A 142 5.01 -7.33 -5.67
C GLN A 142 6.51 -7.56 -5.42
N TYR A 143 6.95 -7.45 -4.17
CA TYR A 143 8.36 -7.63 -3.81
C TYR A 143 8.84 -9.08 -4.00
N ALA A 144 8.00 -10.08 -3.73
CA ALA A 144 8.31 -11.48 -3.98
C ALA A 144 8.50 -11.77 -5.46
N ARG A 145 7.67 -11.16 -6.33
CA ARG A 145 7.85 -11.25 -7.79
C ARG A 145 9.19 -10.65 -8.23
N PHE A 146 9.59 -9.51 -7.65
CA PHE A 146 10.92 -8.92 -7.87
C PHE A 146 12.05 -9.84 -7.40
N MET A 147 11.94 -10.45 -6.22
CA MET A 147 12.93 -11.41 -5.73
C MET A 147 13.07 -12.61 -6.65
N ARG A 148 11.95 -13.20 -7.11
CA ARG A 148 11.96 -14.30 -8.08
C ARG A 148 12.65 -13.91 -9.39
N ALA A 149 12.44 -12.68 -9.86
CA ALA A 149 12.98 -12.20 -11.12
C ALA A 149 14.48 -11.83 -11.07
N THR A 150 14.98 -11.40 -9.90
CA THR A 150 16.32 -10.77 -9.79
C THR A 150 17.29 -11.53 -8.89
N GLY A 151 16.81 -12.43 -8.04
CA GLY A 151 17.61 -13.07 -7.01
C GLY A 151 17.86 -12.18 -5.78
N GLN A 152 17.14 -11.06 -5.64
CA GLN A 152 17.21 -10.21 -4.45
C GLN A 152 16.89 -11.01 -3.18
N GLY A 153 17.63 -10.74 -2.09
CA GLY A 153 17.42 -11.37 -0.79
C GLY A 153 16.10 -10.97 -0.12
N ALA A 154 15.53 -11.89 0.66
CA ALA A 154 14.28 -11.70 1.38
C ALA A 154 14.42 -10.70 2.55
N PRO A 155 13.34 -9.94 2.87
CA PRO A 155 13.24 -9.20 4.12
C PRO A 155 13.43 -10.12 5.33
N LYS A 156 13.95 -9.56 6.43
CA LYS A 156 14.36 -10.35 7.60
C LYS A 156 13.24 -11.19 8.25
N TYR A 157 11.98 -10.76 8.18
CA TYR A 157 10.85 -11.50 8.78
C TYR A 157 10.27 -12.61 7.89
N TRP A 158 10.70 -12.69 6.63
CA TRP A 158 10.25 -13.71 5.69
C TRP A 158 10.94 -15.03 5.99
N ALA A 159 10.34 -15.82 6.88
CA ALA A 159 10.87 -17.11 7.30
C ALA A 159 10.98 -18.05 6.10
N GLY A 160 12.17 -18.61 5.86
CA GLY A 160 12.41 -19.48 4.71
C GLY A 160 12.47 -18.75 3.36
N GLY A 161 12.47 -17.40 3.35
CA GLY A 161 12.56 -16.60 2.13
C GLY A 161 11.20 -16.25 1.50
N GLU A 162 10.09 -16.57 2.16
CA GLU A 162 8.73 -16.28 1.72
C GLU A 162 8.00 -15.39 2.73
N TYR A 163 7.11 -14.51 2.27
CA TYR A 163 6.23 -13.78 3.17
C TYR A 163 5.19 -14.73 3.78
N PRO A 164 4.64 -14.39 4.96
CA PRO A 164 3.61 -15.22 5.60
C PRO A 164 2.38 -15.38 4.70
N ALA A 165 1.85 -16.60 4.59
CA ALA A 165 0.70 -16.90 3.76
C ALA A 165 -0.50 -15.97 4.06
N GLY A 166 -1.18 -15.52 3.00
CA GLY A 166 -2.31 -14.60 3.11
C GLY A 166 -1.92 -13.15 3.39
N GLN A 167 -0.65 -12.78 3.21
CA GLN A 167 -0.17 -11.39 3.34
C GLN A 167 0.39 -10.80 2.04
N GLY A 168 0.06 -11.34 0.87
CA GLY A 168 0.60 -10.88 -0.43
C GLY A 168 0.30 -9.40 -0.73
N ASP A 169 -0.73 -8.88 -0.10
CA ASP A 169 -1.26 -7.53 -0.27
C ASP A 169 -0.93 -6.59 0.91
N VAL A 170 -0.16 -7.06 1.88
CA VAL A 170 0.40 -6.25 2.97
C VAL A 170 1.64 -5.52 2.45
N ALA A 171 1.86 -4.28 2.87
CA ALA A 171 3.04 -3.52 2.48
C ALA A 171 4.33 -4.25 2.89
N VAL A 172 5.30 -4.32 1.97
CA VAL A 172 6.62 -4.86 2.30
C VAL A 172 7.36 -3.84 3.17
N VAL A 173 7.90 -4.30 4.29
CA VAL A 173 8.69 -3.48 5.22
C VAL A 173 10.00 -4.16 5.55
N GLY A 174 10.88 -3.51 6.31
CA GLY A 174 12.16 -4.12 6.68
C GLY A 174 13.01 -4.42 5.44
N VAL A 175 13.03 -3.47 4.51
CA VAL A 175 13.91 -3.46 3.33
C VAL A 175 14.88 -2.30 3.44
N MET A 176 16.11 -2.50 2.96
CA MET A 176 17.09 -1.42 2.87
C MET A 176 16.70 -0.43 1.77
N TRP A 177 17.19 0.81 1.86
CA TRP A 177 16.92 1.84 0.85
C TRP A 177 17.36 1.40 -0.56
N GLU A 178 18.52 0.74 -0.67
CA GLU A 178 19.06 0.26 -1.94
C GLU A 178 18.17 -0.83 -2.55
N GLN A 179 17.53 -1.65 -1.72
CA GLN A 179 16.61 -2.69 -2.17
C GLN A 179 15.31 -2.07 -2.70
N ALA A 180 14.79 -1.06 -2.01
CA ALA A 180 13.63 -0.29 -2.44
C ALA A 180 13.91 0.44 -3.78
N GLN A 181 15.07 1.09 -3.88
CA GLN A 181 15.52 1.76 -5.10
C GLN A 181 15.70 0.77 -6.26
N ALA A 182 16.31 -0.40 -6.02
CA ALA A 182 16.48 -1.45 -7.03
C ALA A 182 15.13 -2.00 -7.53
N TYR A 183 14.17 -2.21 -6.62
CA TYR A 183 12.81 -2.59 -7.00
C TYR A 183 12.18 -1.53 -7.92
N CYS A 184 12.23 -0.25 -7.55
CA CYS A 184 11.61 0.80 -8.35
C CYS A 184 12.26 0.93 -9.73
N GLN A 185 13.59 0.78 -9.82
CA GLN A 185 14.30 0.74 -11.10
C GLN A 185 13.88 -0.46 -11.96
N TRP A 186 13.73 -1.64 -11.36
CA TRP A 186 13.25 -2.84 -12.06
C TRP A 186 11.84 -2.66 -12.62
N MET A 187 10.97 -1.92 -11.91
CA MET A 187 9.64 -1.54 -12.38
C MET A 187 9.62 -0.38 -13.40
N GLY A 188 10.78 0.12 -13.81
CA GLY A 188 10.90 1.26 -14.74
C GLY A 188 10.59 2.62 -14.11
N GLY A 189 10.65 2.72 -12.79
CA GLY A 189 10.48 3.95 -12.01
C GLY A 189 11.70 4.26 -11.13
N ARG A 190 11.44 4.97 -10.04
CA ARG A 190 12.42 5.34 -9.00
C ARG A 190 11.70 5.56 -7.67
N LEU A 191 12.44 5.72 -6.57
CA LEU A 191 11.84 6.31 -5.38
C LEU A 191 11.39 7.75 -5.67
N PRO A 192 10.26 8.21 -5.11
CA PRO A 192 9.88 9.63 -5.16
C PRO A 192 10.94 10.47 -4.43
N THR A 193 11.11 11.73 -4.82
CA THR A 193 11.81 12.67 -3.94
C THR A 193 10.94 13.01 -2.73
N GLU A 194 11.54 13.57 -1.68
CA GLU A 194 10.84 14.03 -0.48
C GLU A 194 9.76 15.06 -0.85
N ALA A 195 10.07 15.98 -1.77
CA ALA A 195 9.12 16.96 -2.26
C ALA A 195 7.98 16.33 -3.07
N GLU A 196 8.27 15.35 -3.93
CA GLU A 196 7.24 14.62 -4.67
C GLU A 196 6.33 13.82 -3.74
N TRP A 197 6.91 13.17 -2.73
CA TRP A 197 6.11 12.45 -1.74
C TRP A 197 5.19 13.42 -0.98
N GLU A 198 5.72 14.56 -0.55
CA GLU A 198 4.95 15.55 0.20
C GLU A 198 3.83 16.16 -0.65
N LYS A 199 4.10 16.57 -1.90
CA LYS A 199 3.08 17.09 -2.81
C LYS A 199 1.97 16.06 -3.05
N ALA A 200 2.33 14.78 -3.21
CA ALA A 200 1.36 13.71 -3.40
C ALA A 200 0.50 13.44 -2.15
N CYS A 201 1.08 13.61 -0.97
CA CYS A 201 0.39 13.48 0.32
C CYS A 201 -0.57 14.66 0.56
N ARG A 202 -0.10 15.91 0.50
CA ARG A 202 -0.88 17.08 0.95
C ARG A 202 -1.63 17.82 -0.14
N GLY A 203 -1.19 17.68 -1.38
CA GLY A 203 -1.70 18.46 -2.52
C GLY A 203 -1.36 19.95 -2.46
N GLU A 204 -1.86 20.70 -3.43
CA GLU A 204 -1.55 22.13 -3.59
C GLU A 204 -2.23 23.03 -2.55
N ALA A 205 -3.25 22.51 -1.85
CA ALA A 205 -3.92 23.19 -0.75
C ALA A 205 -3.13 23.16 0.57
N ALA A 206 -1.90 22.62 0.57
CA ALA A 206 -1.01 22.59 1.71
C ALA A 206 -1.61 21.94 2.97
N ARG A 207 -2.47 20.92 2.79
CA ARG A 207 -3.15 20.23 3.90
C ARG A 207 -2.16 19.69 4.93
N VAL A 208 -2.58 19.62 6.19
CA VAL A 208 -1.76 19.05 7.26
C VAL A 208 -1.65 17.53 7.13
N TYR A 209 -2.75 16.85 6.83
CA TYR A 209 -2.85 15.40 6.57
C TYR A 209 -3.43 15.17 5.16
N PRO A 210 -3.31 13.95 4.58
CA PRO A 210 -3.87 13.67 3.25
C PRO A 210 -5.36 14.03 3.11
N TRP A 211 -6.10 13.78 4.20
CA TRP A 211 -7.54 13.95 4.29
C TRP A 211 -8.01 15.34 4.77
N GLY A 212 -7.10 16.26 5.11
CA GLY A 212 -7.45 17.60 5.59
C GLY A 212 -6.60 18.03 6.79
N ASP A 213 -7.09 19.01 7.54
CA ASP A 213 -6.29 19.68 8.59
C ASP A 213 -6.56 19.16 10.01
N ALA A 214 -7.70 18.49 10.21
CA ALA A 214 -8.04 17.87 11.48
C ALA A 214 -7.48 16.45 11.57
N TRP A 215 -6.81 16.15 12.68
CA TRP A 215 -6.34 14.80 12.97
C TRP A 215 -7.52 13.83 13.14
N ASP A 216 -7.42 12.67 12.51
CA ASP A 216 -8.41 11.59 12.59
C ASP A 216 -7.69 10.24 12.49
N ALA A 217 -7.44 9.60 13.63
CA ALA A 217 -6.73 8.34 13.70
C ALA A 217 -7.49 7.16 13.07
N THR A 218 -8.79 7.32 12.75
CA THR A 218 -9.56 6.27 12.06
C THR A 218 -9.26 6.18 10.57
N ARG A 219 -8.44 7.10 10.04
CA ARG A 219 -8.06 7.20 8.62
C ARG A 219 -6.68 6.65 8.30
N ALA A 220 -5.98 6.11 9.28
CA ALA A 220 -4.64 5.57 9.09
C ALA A 220 -4.39 4.38 10.01
N ASN A 221 -3.50 3.47 9.59
CA ASN A 221 -2.95 2.47 10.49
C ASN A 221 -1.87 3.11 11.37
N VAL A 222 -2.25 3.66 12.51
CA VAL A 222 -1.34 4.22 13.51
C VAL A 222 -1.69 3.60 14.86
N SER A 223 -0.85 2.72 15.38
CA SER A 223 -1.10 2.06 16.67
C SER A 223 -1.18 3.13 17.76
N LEU A 224 -2.36 3.29 18.35
CA LEU A 224 -2.59 4.16 19.51
C LEU A 224 -2.58 3.30 20.78
N GLY A 225 -1.43 3.20 21.44
CA GLY A 225 -1.28 2.98 22.89
C GLY A 225 -2.01 1.86 23.66
N SER A 226 -2.81 0.96 23.09
CA SER A 226 -3.54 -0.05 23.89
C SER A 226 -2.95 -1.47 23.88
N GLU A 227 -2.15 -1.81 22.87
CA GLU A 227 -1.50 -3.11 22.79
C GLU A 227 -0.03 -2.97 23.17
N PRO A 228 0.46 -3.65 24.22
CA PRO A 228 1.84 -3.56 24.62
C PRO A 228 2.66 -4.36 23.62
N VAL A 229 3.01 -3.75 22.49
CA VAL A 229 4.22 -4.16 21.79
C VAL A 229 5.35 -3.72 22.70
N THR A 230 5.70 -4.58 23.65
CA THR A 230 6.73 -4.40 24.69
C THR A 230 8.15 -4.35 24.13
N GLY A 231 8.28 -4.19 22.81
CA GLY A 231 9.54 -4.09 22.11
C GLY A 231 10.32 -2.87 22.60
N THR A 232 11.42 -3.13 23.31
CA THR A 232 12.39 -2.08 23.63
C THR A 232 13.28 -1.80 22.42
N PHE A 233 13.34 -2.73 21.46
CA PHE A 233 14.10 -2.65 20.23
C PHE A 233 13.24 -2.91 18.99
N LEU A 234 13.58 -2.29 17.86
CA LEU A 234 12.90 -2.53 16.58
C LEU A 234 12.92 -4.00 16.16
N SER A 235 13.96 -4.76 16.56
CA SER A 235 14.04 -6.19 16.30
C SER A 235 12.87 -6.99 16.85
N ASP A 236 12.23 -6.49 17.91
CA ASP A 236 11.13 -7.17 18.60
C ASP A 236 9.82 -7.07 17.80
N LEU A 237 9.79 -6.23 16.75
CA LEU A 237 8.65 -6.08 15.85
C LEU A 237 8.64 -7.14 14.73
N TYR A 238 9.78 -7.74 14.36
CA TYR A 238 9.81 -8.72 13.26
C TYR A 238 8.90 -9.94 13.47
N PRO A 239 8.77 -10.52 14.68
CA PRO A 239 7.82 -11.61 14.92
C PRO A 239 6.36 -11.19 14.73
N THR A 240 5.99 -9.93 14.99
CA THR A 240 4.60 -9.49 14.84
C THR A 240 4.19 -9.41 13.36
N LEU A 241 5.15 -9.14 12.46
CA LEU A 241 4.93 -9.16 11.01
C LEU A 241 4.63 -10.56 10.47
N GLN A 242 4.94 -11.63 11.22
CA GLN A 242 4.57 -13.00 10.82
C GLN A 242 3.10 -13.31 11.11
N VAL A 243 2.44 -12.52 11.96
CA VAL A 243 1.06 -12.74 12.34
C VAL A 243 0.12 -12.14 11.28
N PRO A 244 -0.81 -12.92 10.70
CA PRO A 244 -1.75 -12.40 9.70
C PRO A 244 -2.53 -11.17 10.21
N PRO A 245 -2.69 -10.10 9.41
CA PRO A 245 -3.40 -8.90 9.84
C PRO A 245 -4.85 -9.15 10.28
N ALA A 246 -5.51 -10.15 9.69
CA ALA A 246 -6.89 -10.53 10.03
C ALA A 246 -7.06 -11.03 11.48
N SER A 247 -5.98 -11.36 12.18
CA SER A 247 -5.99 -11.77 13.60
C SER A 247 -6.23 -10.61 14.58
N GLY A 248 -6.24 -9.36 14.11
CA GLY A 248 -6.31 -8.19 14.96
C GLY A 248 -4.97 -7.80 15.61
N ALA A 249 -3.91 -8.60 15.44
CA ALA A 249 -2.59 -8.29 15.97
C ALA A 249 -2.05 -6.94 15.44
N PRO A 250 -1.28 -6.18 16.25
CA PRO A 250 -0.59 -4.98 15.80
C PRO A 250 0.44 -5.31 14.70
N GLY A 251 0.41 -4.54 13.62
CA GLY A 251 1.33 -4.73 12.50
C GLY A 251 0.97 -3.87 11.30
N VAL A 252 1.75 -4.06 10.24
CA VAL A 252 1.42 -3.55 8.90
C VAL A 252 0.13 -4.21 8.43
N ARG A 253 -0.74 -3.42 7.80
CA ARG A 253 -2.03 -3.84 7.28
C ARG A 253 -1.97 -4.02 5.76
N PRO A 254 -2.94 -4.75 5.19
CA PRO A 254 -3.22 -4.71 3.76
C PRO A 254 -3.19 -3.29 3.21
N VAL A 255 -2.51 -3.08 2.08
CA VAL A 255 -2.51 -1.76 1.44
C VAL A 255 -3.94 -1.37 1.06
N GLY A 256 -4.27 -0.10 1.27
CA GLY A 256 -5.60 0.47 1.09
C GLY A 256 -6.58 0.17 2.21
N SER A 257 -6.15 -0.32 3.37
CA SER A 257 -7.06 -0.64 4.50
C SER A 257 -7.86 0.57 4.99
N TYR A 258 -7.38 1.79 4.73
CA TYR A 258 -7.99 3.03 5.18
C TYR A 258 -8.34 3.94 3.99
N PRO A 259 -9.36 3.59 3.17
CA PRO A 259 -9.66 4.35 1.96
C PRO A 259 -10.07 5.81 2.20
N GLN A 260 -10.54 6.13 3.41
CA GLN A 260 -10.91 7.47 3.86
C GLN A 260 -9.69 8.32 4.22
N GLY A 261 -8.51 7.71 4.31
CA GLY A 261 -7.22 8.37 4.46
C GLY A 261 -6.58 8.82 3.15
N ALA A 262 -7.29 8.69 2.02
CA ALA A 262 -6.75 9.06 0.71
C ALA A 262 -6.37 10.55 0.63
N SER A 263 -5.28 10.84 -0.07
CA SER A 263 -4.92 12.20 -0.47
C SER A 263 -5.83 12.74 -1.56
N ALA A 264 -5.69 14.04 -1.90
CA ALA A 264 -6.49 14.70 -2.94
C ALA A 264 -6.41 14.02 -4.32
N ILE A 265 -5.29 13.34 -4.61
CA ILE A 265 -5.06 12.61 -5.87
C ILE A 265 -5.52 11.15 -5.80
N GLY A 266 -6.08 10.70 -4.67
CA GLY A 266 -6.55 9.34 -4.45
C GLY A 266 -5.45 8.34 -4.07
N GLY A 267 -4.24 8.81 -3.72
CA GLY A 267 -3.19 7.97 -3.16
C GLY A 267 -3.49 7.61 -1.69
N LEU A 268 -3.18 6.38 -1.31
CA LEU A 268 -3.55 5.77 -0.04
C LEU A 268 -2.33 5.50 0.81
N ASP A 269 -2.54 5.42 2.14
CA ASP A 269 -1.54 5.03 3.13
C ASP A 269 -0.27 5.91 3.12
N PHE A 270 -0.37 7.19 2.75
CA PHE A 270 0.72 8.16 2.94
C PHE A 270 1.01 8.41 4.44
N VAL A 271 0.02 8.15 5.29
CA VAL A 271 0.12 8.31 6.74
C VAL A 271 -0.25 7.00 7.40
N GLY A 272 0.58 6.56 8.34
CA GLY A 272 0.48 5.26 8.96
C GLY A 272 0.93 4.12 8.05
N ASN A 273 0.65 2.90 8.49
CA ASN A 273 1.01 1.65 7.82
C ASN A 273 2.53 1.43 7.72
N ALA A 274 3.19 1.78 6.63
CA ALA A 274 4.64 1.83 6.56
C ALA A 274 5.10 3.27 6.35
N ALA A 275 6.10 3.69 7.12
CA ALA A 275 6.86 4.86 6.73
C ALA A 275 7.63 4.54 5.43
N GLU A 276 7.93 5.51 4.60
CA GLU A 276 8.35 5.24 3.22
C GLU A 276 9.70 5.83 2.90
N TRP A 277 10.59 5.01 2.34
CA TRP A 277 11.82 5.48 1.72
C TRP A 277 11.51 6.47 0.59
N VAL A 278 12.27 7.57 0.56
CA VAL A 278 12.33 8.52 -0.56
C VAL A 278 13.76 8.62 -1.07
N ALA A 279 13.96 9.22 -2.26
CA ALA A 279 15.26 9.29 -2.92
C ALA A 279 16.30 10.11 -2.13
N ASP A 280 15.83 11.08 -1.36
CA ASP A 280 16.61 12.12 -0.69
C ASP A 280 17.48 11.56 0.43
N TRP A 281 18.68 12.13 0.55
CA TRP A 281 19.45 12.03 1.78
C TRP A 281 18.79 12.90 2.86
N TYR A 282 18.84 12.43 4.11
CA TYR A 282 18.31 13.22 5.20
C TYR A 282 19.40 14.13 5.78
N ASN A 283 19.17 15.43 5.63
CA ASN A 283 19.98 16.48 6.22
C ASN A 283 19.09 17.38 7.10
N TRP A 284 19.46 17.52 8.38
CA TRP A 284 18.72 18.33 9.34
C TRP A 284 18.74 19.81 8.96
N ASP A 285 19.89 20.30 8.48
CA ASP A 285 20.07 21.72 8.13
C ASP A 285 19.81 21.99 6.64
N GLY A 286 19.82 20.94 5.80
CA GLY A 286 19.70 21.06 4.34
C GLY A 286 18.34 21.54 3.83
N TYR A 287 17.34 21.61 4.72
CA TYR A 287 16.00 22.08 4.36
C TYR A 287 15.98 23.57 3.98
N TRP A 288 16.88 24.38 4.54
CA TRP A 288 16.98 25.81 4.27
C TRP A 288 17.52 26.14 2.88
N ASP A 289 18.31 25.24 2.28
CA ASP A 289 19.02 25.45 1.02
C ASP A 289 18.48 24.56 -0.12
N MET A 290 17.26 24.03 0.00
CA MET A 290 16.67 23.19 -1.05
C MET A 290 16.39 23.98 -2.33
N ALA A 291 16.65 23.33 -3.47
CA ALA A 291 16.35 23.88 -4.78
C ALA A 291 14.84 24.11 -4.95
N ALA A 292 14.46 25.23 -5.58
CA ALA A 292 13.06 25.57 -5.78
C ALA A 292 12.36 24.73 -6.87
N ILE A 293 13.10 24.01 -7.71
CA ILE A 293 12.59 23.26 -8.86
C ILE A 293 13.10 21.82 -8.76
N ASN A 294 12.19 20.85 -8.68
CA ASN A 294 12.49 19.42 -8.58
C ASN A 294 13.64 19.10 -7.58
N PRO A 295 13.55 19.55 -6.31
CA PRO A 295 14.62 19.34 -5.35
C PRO A 295 14.87 17.86 -5.12
N LEU A 296 16.16 17.55 -4.97
CA LEU A 296 16.66 16.28 -4.46
C LEU A 296 17.62 16.61 -3.32
N GLY A 297 17.23 16.23 -2.10
CA GLY A 297 17.99 16.48 -0.89
C GLY A 297 19.34 15.77 -0.89
N GLU A 298 20.39 16.55 -0.68
CA GLU A 298 21.75 16.06 -0.44
C GLU A 298 22.03 15.99 1.07
N GLY A 299 22.90 15.07 1.45
CA GLY A 299 23.17 14.79 2.85
C GLY A 299 24.19 13.68 3.04
N PRO A 300 24.49 13.31 4.29
CA PRO A 300 25.48 12.29 4.57
C PRO A 300 25.05 10.90 4.10
N GLU A 301 26.01 10.13 3.58
CA GLU A 301 25.78 8.80 2.99
C GLU A 301 25.18 7.76 3.95
N TRP A 302 25.19 8.02 5.25
CA TRP A 302 24.66 7.11 6.26
C TRP A 302 23.20 7.40 6.63
N ASN A 303 22.56 8.45 6.09
CA ASN A 303 21.23 8.88 6.52
C ASN A 303 20.28 9.16 5.35
N ARG A 304 19.26 8.32 5.20
CA ARG A 304 18.23 8.45 4.16
C ARG A 304 16.94 9.01 4.72
N SER A 305 16.25 9.83 3.93
CA SER A 305 14.98 10.42 4.30
C SER A 305 13.86 9.38 4.23
N VAL A 306 12.96 9.44 5.20
CA VAL A 306 11.77 8.61 5.32
C VAL A 306 10.58 9.53 5.54
N ARG A 307 9.48 9.24 4.86
CA ARG A 307 8.26 10.05 4.89
C ARG A 307 7.08 9.26 5.44
N GLY A 308 6.08 9.99 5.90
CA GLY A 308 4.91 9.42 6.56
C GLY A 308 5.23 8.88 7.95
N SER A 309 4.20 8.33 8.58
CA SER A 309 4.31 7.63 9.86
C SER A 309 4.17 6.13 9.65
N GLY A 310 4.82 5.33 10.50
CA GLY A 310 4.62 3.88 10.49
C GLY A 310 3.42 3.45 11.33
N TRP A 311 3.05 2.19 11.22
CA TRP A 311 2.03 1.54 12.05
C TRP A 311 2.32 1.54 13.55
N TYR A 312 3.58 1.72 13.94
CA TYR A 312 4.03 1.65 15.33
C TYR A 312 4.83 2.89 15.75
N PHE A 313 4.41 3.45 16.89
CA PHE A 313 5.14 4.45 17.65
C PHE A 313 5.66 3.85 18.96
N ARG A 314 6.83 4.28 19.39
CA ARG A 314 7.40 3.84 20.66
C ARG A 314 6.53 4.39 21.81
N MET A 315 6.34 3.57 22.85
CA MET A 315 5.64 3.96 24.08
C MET A 315 6.06 5.36 24.56
N GLY A 316 5.06 6.19 24.86
CA GLY A 316 5.27 7.57 25.33
C GLY A 316 5.35 8.62 24.22
N MET A 317 5.32 8.22 22.95
CA MET A 317 5.13 9.11 21.79
C MET A 317 3.69 9.09 21.27
N ASP A 318 2.75 8.45 21.98
CA ASP A 318 1.35 8.32 21.57
C ASP A 318 0.66 9.70 21.47
N ASP A 319 1.02 10.63 22.36
CA ASP A 319 0.55 12.02 22.33
C ASP A 319 1.13 12.82 21.15
N GLU A 320 2.15 12.29 20.45
CA GLU A 320 2.79 12.91 19.29
C GLU A 320 2.37 12.27 17.96
N VAL A 321 1.55 11.22 17.95
CA VAL A 321 1.19 10.49 16.71
C VAL A 321 0.68 11.44 15.63
N ALA A 322 -0.17 12.42 16.00
CA ALA A 322 -0.64 13.45 15.10
C ALA A 322 0.51 14.30 14.53
N LEU A 323 1.47 14.71 15.37
CA LEU A 323 2.61 15.54 14.97
C LEU A 323 3.51 14.83 13.93
N TRP A 324 3.74 13.52 14.10
CA TRP A 324 4.57 12.69 13.21
C TRP A 324 3.81 12.20 11.97
N SER A 325 2.49 12.30 11.96
CA SER A 325 1.63 11.83 10.89
C SER A 325 1.25 12.93 9.89
N ARG A 326 1.81 14.14 10.02
CA ARG A 326 1.57 15.23 9.06
C ARG A 326 2.27 14.94 7.75
N CYS A 327 1.70 15.39 6.64
CA CYS A 327 2.33 15.26 5.33
C CYS A 327 3.69 15.97 5.25
N ALA A 328 3.91 17.03 6.03
CA ALA A 328 5.17 17.76 6.12
C ALA A 328 6.20 17.09 7.05
N ALA A 329 5.78 16.10 7.85
CA ALA A 329 6.66 15.46 8.83
C ALA A 329 7.78 14.70 8.13
N ARG A 330 9.01 15.05 8.49
CA ARG A 330 10.23 14.39 8.01
C ARG A 330 10.79 13.45 9.06
N ASN A 331 11.31 12.31 8.62
CA ASN A 331 12.07 11.41 9.48
C ASN A 331 13.27 10.87 8.70
N SER A 332 14.14 10.16 9.41
CA SER A 332 15.28 9.51 8.80
C SER A 332 15.45 8.11 9.35
N SER A 333 16.13 7.28 8.56
CA SER A 333 16.63 6.00 9.02
C SER A 333 17.99 5.75 8.39
N HIS A 334 18.84 5.00 9.08
CA HIS A 334 20.25 4.78 8.72
C HIS A 334 20.43 3.83 7.52
N ALA A 335 19.61 3.94 6.48
CA ALA A 335 19.49 3.04 5.33
C ALA A 335 19.37 1.54 5.70
N SER A 336 19.13 1.25 6.98
CA SER A 336 19.13 -0.09 7.56
C SER A 336 17.75 -0.73 7.53
N ILE A 337 17.69 -2.01 7.89
CA ILE A 337 16.45 -2.79 7.91
C ILE A 337 15.58 -2.36 9.11
N ASP A 338 14.59 -1.48 8.87
CA ASP A 338 13.58 -1.06 9.86
C ASP A 338 12.22 -1.72 9.55
N PRO A 339 11.64 -2.53 10.47
CA PRO A 339 10.38 -3.25 10.26
C PRO A 339 9.14 -2.34 10.19
N ARG A 340 9.31 -1.02 10.25
CA ARG A 340 8.25 -0.03 10.06
C ARG A 340 8.37 0.71 8.73
N VAL A 341 9.48 0.51 8.01
CA VAL A 341 9.79 1.25 6.79
C VAL A 341 9.64 0.34 5.58
N GLY A 342 8.76 0.76 4.67
CA GLY A 342 8.55 0.23 3.33
C GLY A 342 8.84 1.32 2.31
N PHE A 343 8.13 1.30 1.18
CA PHE A 343 8.30 2.30 0.13
C PHE A 343 7.16 2.24 -0.90
N ARG A 344 7.06 3.30 -1.70
CA ARG A 344 6.33 3.33 -2.98
C ARG A 344 7.21 3.89 -4.08
N CYS A 345 6.87 3.61 -5.33
CA CYS A 345 7.63 4.12 -6.49
C CYS A 345 6.93 5.33 -7.14
N ALA A 346 7.75 6.21 -7.70
CA ALA A 346 7.35 7.26 -8.63
C ALA A 346 7.85 6.95 -10.04
N TYR A 347 7.16 7.52 -11.03
CA TYR A 347 7.38 7.30 -12.45
C TYR A 347 7.32 8.63 -13.18
N PRO A 348 8.24 8.91 -14.12
CA PRO A 348 8.12 10.08 -14.96
C PRO A 348 6.79 10.05 -15.72
N HIS A 349 6.19 11.22 -15.91
CA HIS A 349 5.08 11.31 -16.86
C HIS A 349 5.66 11.18 -18.27
N GLY A 350 5.18 10.19 -19.02
CA GLY A 350 5.58 9.96 -20.41
C GLY A 350 5.07 11.01 -21.37
#